data_AF-A0A7S1GLH9-F1
#
_entry.id   AF-A0A7S1GLH9-F1
#
_cell.length_a   1.000
_cell.length_b   1.000
_cell.length_c   1.000
_cell.angle_alpha   90.00
_cell.angle_beta   90.00
_cell.angle_gamma   90.00
#
_symmetry.space_group_name_H-M   'P 1'
#
loop_
_entity.id
_entity.type
_entity.pdbx_description
1 polymer ?
#
loop_
_entity_poly.entity_id
_entity_poly.type
_entity_poly.pdbx_seq_one_letter_code
_entity_poly.pdbx_strand_id
1 'polypeptide(L)'
;STMTKELHTIRSILRRLKTNVKLVGGDSSDPTRGFVKDLVRQQKQQQQQQQQTARSNNNDSNNNDNNHLAIQLRQLGEDFNSLLGDLRERERLYELDTGAEEILTPKEMSRRAAARAGLQLPKLDHYGEEDEDESQEGTSSSSSSSS
;
A
#
# COMPACT_ATOMS: atom_id res chain seq x y z
N SER A 1 -25.41 -7.69 6.65
CA SER A 1 -26.32 -8.15 5.58
C SER A 1 -27.01 -9.47 5.98
N THR A 2 -27.74 -9.46 7.10
CA THR A 2 -28.47 -10.61 7.68
C THR A 2 -29.98 -10.50 7.42
N MET A 3 -30.49 -9.26 7.43
CA MET A 3 -31.88 -8.90 7.10
C MET A 3 -32.37 -9.46 5.76
N THR A 4 -31.52 -9.50 4.72
CA THR A 4 -31.90 -10.02 3.39
C THR A 4 -32.05 -11.54 3.38
N LYS A 5 -31.24 -12.25 4.18
CA LYS A 5 -31.30 -13.71 4.34
C LYS A 5 -32.58 -14.12 5.08
N GLU A 6 -32.90 -13.43 6.17
CA GLU A 6 -34.12 -13.66 6.96
C GLU A 6 -35.40 -13.44 6.15
N LEU A 7 -35.44 -12.37 5.35
CA LEU A 7 -36.55 -12.08 4.44
C LEU A 7 -36.77 -13.19 3.40
N HIS A 8 -35.70 -13.80 2.92
CA HIS A 8 -35.78 -14.90 1.95
C HIS A 8 -36.37 -16.17 2.58
N THR A 9 -35.98 -16.48 3.82
CA THR A 9 -36.51 -17.61 4.59
C THR A 9 -38.01 -17.46 4.84
N ILE A 10 -38.47 -16.29 5.30
CA ILE A 10 -39.89 -16.01 5.54
C ILE A 10 -40.71 -16.15 4.26
N ARG A 11 -40.23 -15.61 3.13
CA ARG A 11 -40.88 -15.73 1.82
C ARG A 11 -40.98 -17.19 1.36
N SER A 12 -39.95 -18.01 1.62
CA SER A 12 -39.94 -19.43 1.25
C SER A 12 -40.97 -20.25 2.05
N ILE A 13 -41.12 -19.95 3.35
CA ILE A 13 -42.10 -20.60 4.23
C ILE A 13 -43.52 -20.26 3.77
N LEU A 14 -43.80 -18.97 3.54
CA LEU A 14 -45.11 -18.50 3.07
C LEU A 14 -45.51 -19.13 1.73
N ARG A 15 -44.55 -19.30 0.80
CA ARG A 15 -44.80 -19.93 -0.49
C ARG A 15 -45.18 -21.41 -0.35
N ARG A 16 -44.49 -22.15 0.54
CA ARG A 16 -44.80 -23.57 0.82
C ARG A 16 -46.18 -23.74 1.46
N LEU A 17 -46.56 -22.84 2.37
CA LEU A 17 -47.89 -22.84 2.99
C LEU A 17 -48.99 -22.55 1.95
N LYS A 18 -48.75 -21.62 1.02
CA LYS A 18 -49.71 -21.26 -0.03
C LYS A 18 -49.95 -22.39 -1.05
N THR A 19 -48.98 -23.27 -1.27
CA THR A 19 -49.12 -24.40 -2.22
C THR A 19 -49.86 -25.60 -1.64
N ASN A 20 -49.96 -25.73 -0.31
CA ASN A 20 -50.65 -26.84 0.34
C ASN A 20 -52.17 -26.62 0.47
N VAL A 21 -52.70 -25.48 0.00
CA VAL A 21 -54.13 -25.10 0.10
C VAL A 21 -54.95 -25.52 -1.13
N LYS A 22 -54.37 -26.22 -2.12
CA LYS A 22 -55.16 -26.79 -3.23
C LYS A 22 -55.30 -28.31 -3.09
N LEU A 23 -56.35 -28.70 -2.37
CA LEU A 23 -57.02 -29.99 -2.47
C LEU A 23 -57.55 -30.21 -3.91
N VAL A 24 -57.47 -31.46 -4.34
CA VAL A 24 -58.56 -32.26 -4.95
C VAL A 24 -59.43 -31.58 -6.02
N GLY A 25 -59.41 -32.15 -7.23
CA GLY A 25 -60.56 -32.10 -8.15
C GLY A 25 -60.21 -31.75 -9.59
N GLY A 26 -60.67 -32.58 -10.53
CA GLY A 26 -60.91 -32.15 -11.91
C GLY A 26 -60.28 -33.04 -12.98
N ASP A 27 -60.89 -34.21 -13.20
CA ASP A 27 -60.95 -34.83 -14.52
C ASP A 27 -61.69 -33.87 -15.47
N SER A 28 -61.10 -33.53 -16.62
CA SER A 28 -61.81 -33.05 -17.82
C SER A 28 -60.83 -32.65 -18.93
N SER A 29 -61.12 -33.21 -20.10
CA SER A 29 -60.65 -32.83 -21.42
C SER A 29 -61.13 -31.42 -21.78
N ASP A 30 -60.29 -30.42 -21.53
CA ASP A 30 -60.60 -29.01 -21.82
C ASP A 30 -59.52 -28.45 -22.77
N PRO A 31 -59.86 -28.08 -24.03
CA PRO A 31 -58.90 -27.60 -25.03
C PRO A 31 -58.17 -26.32 -24.59
N THR A 32 -58.72 -25.60 -23.61
CA THR A 32 -58.11 -24.42 -22.98
C THR A 32 -56.83 -24.74 -22.21
N ARG A 33 -56.64 -26.00 -21.79
CA ARG A 33 -55.49 -26.46 -20.99
C ARG A 33 -54.17 -26.50 -21.78
N GLY A 34 -54.23 -26.63 -23.11
CA GLY A 34 -53.06 -26.55 -23.99
C GLY A 34 -52.47 -25.14 -24.06
N PHE A 35 -53.34 -24.15 -24.29
CA PHE A 35 -52.96 -22.74 -24.35
C PHE A 35 -52.31 -22.23 -23.06
N VAL A 36 -52.84 -22.64 -21.91
CA VAL A 36 -52.28 -22.27 -20.60
C VAL A 36 -50.90 -22.92 -20.38
N LYS A 37 -50.71 -24.17 -20.82
CA LYS A 37 -49.40 -24.83 -20.73
C LYS A 37 -48.35 -24.15 -21.60
N ASP A 38 -48.70 -23.73 -22.81
CA ASP A 38 -47.78 -23.06 -23.73
C ASP A 38 -47.42 -21.65 -23.24
N LEU A 39 -48.39 -20.91 -22.70
CA LEU A 39 -48.14 -19.61 -22.08
C LEU A 39 -47.21 -19.73 -20.86
N VAL A 40 -47.41 -20.74 -20.02
CA VAL A 40 -46.52 -21.01 -18.88
C VAL A 40 -45.12 -21.43 -19.35
N ARG A 41 -45.01 -22.19 -20.44
CA ARG A 41 -43.72 -22.58 -21.03
C ARG A 41 -42.97 -21.37 -21.57
N GLN A 42 -43.67 -20.47 -22.26
CA GLN A 42 -43.12 -19.22 -22.79
C GLN A 42 -42.64 -18.30 -21.67
N GLN A 43 -43.43 -18.13 -20.61
CA GLN A 43 -43.04 -17.33 -19.46
C GLN A 43 -41.83 -17.92 -18.73
N LYS A 44 -41.75 -19.25 -18.62
CA LYS A 44 -40.62 -19.94 -17.99
C LYS A 44 -39.33 -19.82 -18.83
N GLN A 45 -39.44 -19.83 -20.16
CA GLN A 45 -38.31 -19.57 -21.05
C GLN A 45 -37.78 -18.13 -20.94
N GLN A 46 -38.67 -17.13 -20.89
CA GLN A 46 -38.24 -15.74 -20.67
C GLN A 46 -37.53 -15.57 -19.32
N GLN A 47 -38.02 -16.20 -18.26
CA GLN A 47 -37.37 -16.16 -16.95
C GLN A 47 -35.99 -16.84 -16.93
N GLN A 48 -35.78 -17.88 -17.73
CA GLN A 48 -34.47 -18.53 -17.83
C GLN A 48 -33.47 -17.66 -18.59
N GLN A 49 -33.89 -16.98 -19.66
CA GLN A 49 -33.02 -16.07 -20.40
C GLN A 49 -32.55 -14.90 -19.53
N GLN A 50 -33.44 -14.32 -18.71
CA GLN A 50 -33.07 -13.24 -17.77
C GLN A 50 -32.10 -13.71 -16.66
N GLN A 51 -32.19 -14.97 -16.23
CA GLN A 51 -31.27 -15.51 -15.22
C GLN A 51 -29.88 -15.82 -15.79
N GLN A 52 -29.78 -16.14 -17.08
CA GLN A 52 -28.50 -16.39 -17.74
C GLN A 52 -27.74 -15.08 -17.96
N THR A 53 -28.41 -14.02 -18.41
CA THR A 53 -27.78 -12.69 -18.59
C THR A 53 -27.32 -12.08 -17.27
N ALA A 54 -28.11 -12.24 -16.19
CA ALA A 54 -27.72 -11.76 -14.86
C ALA A 54 -26.53 -12.52 -14.23
N ARG A 55 -26.28 -13.77 -14.65
CA ARG A 55 -25.13 -14.56 -14.17
C ARG A 55 -23.86 -14.27 -14.96
N SER A 56 -23.97 -14.05 -16.27
CA SER A 56 -22.81 -13.75 -17.12
C SER A 56 -22.10 -12.47 -16.69
N ASN A 57 -22.86 -11.41 -16.41
CA ASN A 57 -22.29 -10.10 -16.11
C ASN A 57 -21.54 -10.01 -14.76
N ASN A 58 -21.84 -10.90 -13.80
CA ASN A 58 -21.21 -10.86 -12.48
C ASN A 58 -19.86 -11.59 -12.42
N ASN A 59 -19.58 -12.49 -13.36
CA ASN A 59 -18.32 -13.25 -13.37
C ASN A 59 -17.17 -12.45 -14.01
N ASP A 60 -17.46 -11.59 -14.99
CA ASP A 60 -16.42 -10.82 -15.69
C ASP A 60 -15.85 -9.68 -14.82
N SER A 61 -16.68 -9.03 -13.99
CA SER A 61 -16.20 -7.99 -13.06
C SER A 61 -15.27 -8.56 -11.98
N ASN A 62 -15.61 -9.70 -11.36
CA ASN A 62 -14.82 -10.26 -10.27
C ASN A 62 -13.42 -10.73 -10.71
N ASN A 63 -13.23 -11.16 -11.96
CA ASN A 63 -11.91 -11.59 -12.44
C ASN A 63 -10.95 -10.44 -12.73
N ASN A 64 -11.48 -9.26 -13.09
CA ASN A 64 -10.66 -8.08 -13.36
C ASN A 64 -10.15 -7.43 -12.07
N ASP A 65 -10.99 -7.38 -11.03
CA ASP A 65 -10.61 -6.78 -9.74
C ASP A 65 -9.49 -7.58 -9.04
N ASN A 66 -9.56 -8.91 -9.09
CA ASN A 66 -8.54 -9.78 -8.50
C ASN A 66 -7.19 -9.68 -9.22
N ASN A 67 -7.20 -9.55 -10.56
CA ASN A 67 -5.97 -9.35 -11.32
C ASN A 67 -5.33 -7.99 -11.03
N HIS A 68 -6.13 -6.94 -10.93
CA HIS A 68 -5.64 -5.60 -10.61
C HIS A 68 -5.00 -5.54 -9.22
N LEU A 69 -5.60 -6.18 -8.21
CA LEU A 69 -5.01 -6.29 -6.88
C LEU A 69 -3.69 -7.04 -6.88
N ALA A 70 -3.58 -8.14 -7.63
CA ALA A 70 -2.33 -8.91 -7.73
C ALA A 70 -1.19 -8.09 -8.35
N ILE A 71 -1.49 -7.29 -9.37
CA ILE A 71 -0.51 -6.38 -10.00
C ILE A 71 -0.04 -5.32 -9.01
N GLN A 72 -0.95 -4.70 -8.26
CA GLN A 72 -0.59 -3.69 -7.26
C GLN A 72 0.28 -4.26 -6.14
N LEU A 73 -0.05 -5.44 -5.62
CA LEU A 73 0.73 -6.09 -4.56
C LEU A 73 2.13 -6.46 -5.03
N ARG A 74 2.26 -6.90 -6.29
CA ARG A 74 3.56 -7.19 -6.88
C ARG A 74 4.40 -5.92 -6.99
N GLN A 75 3.83 -4.83 -7.52
CA GLN A 75 4.54 -3.55 -7.62
C GLN A 75 5.01 -3.06 -6.25
N LEU A 76 4.13 -3.12 -5.24
CA LEU A 76 4.46 -2.73 -3.87
C LEU A 76 5.61 -3.57 -3.30
N GLY A 77 5.65 -4.87 -3.60
CA GLY A 77 6.75 -5.75 -3.20
C GLY A 77 8.08 -5.42 -3.88
N GLU A 78 8.05 -5.07 -5.17
CA GLU A 78 9.22 -4.61 -5.92
C GLU A 78 9.76 -3.28 -5.35
N ASP A 79 8.87 -2.32 -5.10
CA ASP A 79 9.21 -1.02 -4.50
C ASP A 79 9.81 -1.17 -3.11
N PHE A 80 9.24 -2.05 -2.27
CA PHE A 80 9.76 -2.33 -0.93
C PHE A 80 11.17 -2.95 -0.96
N ASN A 81 11.43 -3.86 -1.89
CA ASN A 81 12.75 -4.45 -2.06
C ASN A 81 13.79 -3.42 -2.51
N SER A 82 13.42 -2.52 -3.43
CA SER A 82 14.30 -1.41 -3.83
C SER A 82 14.64 -0.52 -2.64
N LEU A 83 13.63 -0.15 -1.85
CA LEU A 83 13.81 0.69 -0.66
C LEU A 83 14.73 0.03 0.38
N LEU A 84 14.61 -1.29 0.59
CA LEU A 84 15.51 -2.02 1.48
C LEU A 84 16.97 -1.99 0.98
N GLY A 85 17.18 -2.05 -0.34
CA GLY A 85 18.50 -1.89 -0.94
C GLY A 85 19.10 -0.51 -0.66
N ASP A 86 18.31 0.54 -0.90
CA ASP A 86 18.74 1.92 -0.69
C ASP A 86 19.07 2.23 0.79
N LEU A 87 18.26 1.71 1.72
CA LEU A 87 18.50 1.88 3.16
C LEU A 87 19.79 1.19 3.60
N ARG A 88 20.07 -0.02 3.10
CA ARG A 88 21.33 -0.73 3.40
C ARG A 88 22.55 -0.01 2.85
N GLU A 89 22.46 0.51 1.62
CA GLU A 89 23.58 1.28 1.07
C GLU A 89 23.78 2.58 1.84
N ARG A 90 22.70 3.24 2.28
CA ARG A 90 22.79 4.42 3.14
C ARG A 90 23.44 4.12 4.49
N GLU A 91 23.07 3.01 5.12
CA GLU A 91 23.70 2.55 6.36
C GLU A 91 25.19 2.28 6.16
N ARG A 92 25.56 1.57 5.09
CA ARG A 92 26.95 1.32 4.73
C ARG A 92 27.74 2.60 4.47
N LEU A 93 27.17 3.57 3.75
CA LEU A 93 27.80 4.87 3.52
C LEU A 93 27.94 5.68 4.80
N TYR A 94 26.95 5.59 5.69
CA TYR A 94 27.03 6.21 7.01
C TYR A 94 28.13 5.58 7.86
N GLU A 95 28.26 4.24 7.85
CA GLU A 95 29.38 3.54 8.51
C GLU A 95 30.76 3.95 7.95
N LEU A 96 30.84 4.15 6.64
CA LEU A 96 32.04 4.66 5.97
C LEU A 96 32.36 6.12 6.34
N ASP A 97 31.35 6.96 6.52
CA ASP A 97 31.50 8.36 6.93
C ASP A 97 31.66 8.51 8.46
N THR A 98 31.24 7.53 9.28
CA THR A 98 31.50 7.54 10.73
C THR A 98 32.99 7.49 11.03
N GLY A 99 33.46 8.40 11.89
CA GLY A 99 34.87 8.62 12.20
C GLY A 99 35.53 9.75 11.39
N ALA A 100 34.89 10.23 10.31
CA ALA A 100 35.34 11.45 9.64
C ALA A 100 35.26 12.66 10.58
N GLU A 101 34.28 12.69 11.48
CA GLU A 101 34.07 13.77 12.45
C GLU A 101 35.11 13.79 13.58
N GLU A 102 35.76 12.65 13.87
CA GLU A 102 36.83 12.55 14.87
C GLU A 102 38.18 13.03 14.32
N ILE A 103 38.38 12.92 13.00
CA ILE A 103 39.65 13.24 12.33
C ILE A 103 39.61 14.65 11.71
N LEU A 104 38.45 15.10 11.24
CA LEU A 104 38.31 16.36 10.52
C LEU A 104 37.80 17.46 11.43
N THR A 105 38.46 18.63 11.38
CA THR A 105 37.95 19.82 12.04
C THR A 105 36.60 20.24 11.43
N PRO A 106 35.72 20.91 12.18
CA PRO A 106 34.44 21.40 11.66
C PRO A 106 34.57 22.26 10.38
N LYS A 107 35.67 23.03 10.26
CA LYS A 107 36.01 23.83 9.06
C LYS A 107 36.25 22.93 7.84
N GLU A 108 36.95 21.82 8.01
CA GLU A 108 37.25 20.88 6.92
C GLU A 108 36.03 20.02 6.55
N MET A 109 35.21 19.61 7.53
CA MET A 109 33.92 18.98 7.27
C MET A 109 33.01 19.87 6.42
N SER A 110 32.89 21.15 6.79
CA SER A 110 32.09 22.12 6.04
C SER A 110 32.60 22.27 4.60
N ARG A 111 33.93 22.38 4.42
CA ARG A 111 34.58 22.47 3.11
C ARG A 111 34.24 21.28 2.22
N ARG A 112 34.35 20.06 2.77
CA ARG A 112 34.06 18.82 2.04
C ARG A 112 32.57 18.68 1.73
N ALA A 113 31.68 19.06 2.65
CA ALA A 113 30.24 19.07 2.42
C ALA A 113 29.85 20.03 1.29
N ALA A 114 30.40 21.25 1.27
CA ALA A 114 30.17 22.20 0.18
C ALA A 114 30.73 21.68 -1.15
N ALA A 115 31.94 21.11 -1.15
CA ALA A 115 32.53 20.52 -2.34
C ALA A 115 31.69 19.36 -2.90
N ARG A 116 31.12 18.49 -2.03
CA ARG A 116 30.16 17.45 -2.42
C ARG A 116 28.90 18.05 -3.05
N ALA A 117 28.45 19.23 -2.59
CA ALA A 117 27.33 19.98 -3.18
C ALA A 117 27.71 20.80 -4.44
N GLY A 118 28.97 20.72 -4.91
CA GLY A 118 29.45 21.51 -6.05
C GLY A 118 29.66 22.99 -5.75
N LEU A 119 29.70 23.37 -4.47
CA LEU A 119 29.86 24.74 -3.99
C LEU A 119 31.27 24.95 -3.46
N GLN A 120 31.85 26.11 -3.73
CA GLN A 120 33.16 26.48 -3.20
C GLN A 120 32.98 27.41 -1.99
N LEU A 121 33.32 26.92 -0.80
CA LEU A 121 33.33 27.75 0.40
C LEU A 121 34.45 28.80 0.31
N PRO A 122 34.16 30.09 0.60
CA PRO A 122 35.19 31.11 0.67
C PRO A 122 36.22 30.79 1.76
N LYS A 123 37.45 31.26 1.58
CA LYS A 123 38.52 31.07 2.56
C LYS A 123 38.17 31.80 3.86
N LEU A 124 37.74 31.04 4.87
CA LEU A 124 37.46 31.50 6.24
C LEU A 124 38.75 31.81 7.02
N ASP A 125 39.68 32.53 6.41
CA ASP A 125 40.98 32.85 7.03
C ASP A 125 40.94 34.21 7.74
N HIS A 126 39.75 34.82 7.90
CA HIS A 126 39.66 36.22 8.34
C HIS A 126 38.54 36.57 9.32
N TYR A 127 37.94 35.60 10.01
CA TYR A 127 37.02 35.90 11.11
C TYR A 127 37.27 34.93 12.27
N GLY A 128 37.99 35.39 13.30
CA GLY A 128 38.07 34.73 14.60
C GLY A 128 39.45 34.48 15.22
N GLU A 129 40.52 35.16 14.80
CA GLU A 129 41.58 35.51 15.76
C GLU A 129 41.04 36.68 16.58
N GLU A 130 40.23 36.38 17.59
CA GLU A 130 40.09 37.29 18.73
C GLU A 130 41.28 36.99 19.64
N ASP A 131 42.24 37.90 19.58
CA ASP A 131 43.24 38.26 20.58
C ASP A 131 43.13 37.49 21.91
N GLU A 132 43.85 36.37 22.04
CA GLU A 132 44.34 35.98 23.37
C GLU A 132 45.56 36.84 23.66
N ASP A 133 45.27 37.96 24.33
CA ASP A 133 46.19 38.97 24.80
C ASP A 133 47.45 38.37 25.45
N GLU A 134 48.57 38.84 24.91
CA GLU A 134 49.89 38.93 25.52
C GLU A 134 49.81 39.23 27.04
N SER A 135 50.00 38.21 27.87
CA SER A 135 50.46 38.39 29.25
C SER A 135 51.87 37.83 29.36
N GLN A 136 52.84 38.71 29.11
CA GLN A 136 54.22 38.53 29.53
C GLN A 136 54.26 38.40 31.06
N GLU A 137 54.59 37.22 31.59
CA GLU A 137 55.31 37.13 32.86
C GLU A 137 56.51 36.20 32.68
N GLY A 138 57.69 36.81 32.70
CA GLY A 138 58.95 36.11 32.62
C GLY A 138 59.28 35.37 33.91
N THR A 139 59.89 34.20 33.77
CA THR A 139 60.86 33.71 34.74
C THR A 139 62.04 33.11 33.98
N SER A 140 63.03 33.98 33.78
CA SER A 140 64.47 33.73 33.97
C SER A 140 64.91 32.28 34.22
N SER A 141 65.74 31.79 33.28
CA SER A 141 67.03 31.12 33.50
C SER A 141 67.18 30.05 34.60
N SER A 142 67.54 28.84 34.20
CA SER A 142 68.84 28.28 34.61
C SER A 142 69.20 27.04 33.80
N SER A 143 70.25 27.20 33.00
CA SER A 143 71.16 26.15 32.56
C SER A 143 71.71 25.34 33.74
N SER A 144 71.75 24.02 33.62
CA SER A 144 72.77 23.22 34.30
C SER A 144 73.08 21.96 33.50
N SER A 145 74.24 22.03 32.84
CA SER A 145 75.08 20.94 32.40
C SER A 145 75.58 20.08 33.57
N SER A 146 75.59 18.76 33.40
CA SER A 146 76.55 17.82 34.02
C SER A 146 76.37 16.48 33.31
N SER A 147 77.31 16.11 32.43
CA SER A 147 78.49 15.27 32.69
C SER A 147 78.16 13.79 32.72
#